data_AF-A0AAD3TLZ7-F1
#
_entry.id   AF-A0AAD3TLZ7-F1
#
_cell.length_a   1.000
_cell.length_b   1.000
_cell.length_c   1.000
_cell.angle_alpha   90.00
_cell.angle_beta   90.00
_cell.angle_gamma   90.00
#
_symmetry.space_group_name_H-M   'P 1'
#
loop_
_entity.id
_entity.type
_entity.pdbx_description
1 polymer ?
#
loop_
_entity_poly.entity_id
_entity_poly.type
_entity_poly.pdbx_seq_one_letter_code
_entity_poly.pdbx_strand_id
1 'polypeptide(L)'
;MEAIDVDANTKLQEMINKMAKKKKSQVYDTIQPLKSKLKVTIESVKDQPDKMSPLVGYSPSGFDPHNRSQQPNLPSVKVYWNKDKPKRLELLLKPNGSAVDFVGTNYSGEAIVGQMCTYALGILDKDTHQLKIVPIASNKVAIFTVRLTIATYVFLSINFRKYPQK
;
A
#
# COMPACT_ATOMS: atom_id res chain seq x y z
N MET A 1 25.53 -63.06 36.21
CA MET A 1 25.28 -61.61 36.26
C MET A 1 26.30 -60.95 35.35
N GLU A 2 25.95 -60.71 34.09
CA GLU A 2 26.80 -59.95 33.17
C GLU A 2 26.28 -58.51 33.08
N ALA A 3 27.16 -57.56 33.36
CA ALA A 3 26.88 -56.14 33.33
C ALA A 3 26.80 -55.68 31.86
N ILE A 4 25.67 -55.11 31.46
CA ILE A 4 25.51 -54.47 30.16
C ILE A 4 26.21 -53.13 30.23
N ASP A 5 27.26 -52.97 29.41
CA ASP A 5 28.13 -51.80 29.35
C ASP A 5 27.34 -50.56 28.88
N VAL A 6 27.04 -49.67 29.83
CA VAL A 6 26.22 -48.46 29.66
C VAL A 6 26.90 -47.42 28.73
N ASP A 7 28.20 -47.55 28.50
CA ASP A 7 29.00 -46.61 27.69
C ASP A 7 28.73 -46.75 26.18
N ALA A 8 28.50 -47.97 25.69
CA ALA A 8 28.32 -48.25 24.26
C ALA A 8 26.98 -47.70 23.72
N ASN A 9 25.91 -47.79 24.50
CA ASN A 9 24.59 -47.29 24.11
C ASN A 9 24.54 -45.76 24.05
N THR A 10 25.31 -45.08 24.90
CA THR A 10 25.39 -43.62 24.92
C THR A 10 26.10 -43.09 23.66
N LYS A 11 27.21 -43.73 23.26
CA LYS A 11 27.93 -43.41 22.02
C LYS A 11 27.08 -43.65 20.77
N LEU A 12 26.29 -44.73 20.76
CA LEU A 12 25.38 -45.05 19.65
C LEU A 12 24.28 -43.99 19.49
N GLN A 13 23.70 -43.53 20.61
CA GLN A 13 22.68 -42.47 20.62
C GLN A 13 23.25 -41.11 20.16
N GLU A 14 24.48 -40.77 20.53
CA GLU A 14 25.15 -39.55 20.06
C GLU A 14 25.44 -39.57 18.55
N MET A 15 25.84 -40.72 18.01
CA MET A 15 26.07 -40.89 16.57
C MET A 15 24.78 -40.78 15.77
N ILE A 16 23.68 -41.38 16.24
CA ILE A 16 22.35 -41.28 15.61
C ILE A 16 21.86 -39.83 15.62
N ASN A 17 22.04 -39.11 16.74
CA ASN A 17 21.65 -37.70 16.85
C ASN A 17 22.51 -36.77 15.97
N LYS A 18 23.81 -37.05 15.82
CA LYS A 18 24.68 -36.33 14.86
C LYS A 18 24.27 -36.60 13.41
N MET A 19 23.92 -37.84 13.07
CA MET A 19 23.44 -38.18 11.72
C MET A 19 22.07 -37.57 11.41
N ALA A 20 21.16 -37.51 12.39
CA ALA A 20 19.87 -36.85 12.25
C ALA A 20 19.99 -35.32 12.08
N LYS A 21 20.93 -34.67 12.80
CA LYS A 21 21.24 -33.24 12.62
C LYS A 21 21.90 -32.96 11.27
N LYS A 22 22.80 -33.83 10.80
CA LYS A 22 23.47 -33.68 9.49
C LYS A 22 22.52 -33.86 8.31
N LYS A 23 21.58 -34.83 8.39
CA LYS A 23 20.52 -35.01 7.38
C LYS A 23 19.51 -33.86 7.38
N LYS A 24 19.18 -33.30 8.55
CA LYS A 24 18.33 -32.11 8.64
C LYS A 24 18.99 -30.90 8.00
N SER A 25 20.25 -30.60 8.34
CA SER A 25 20.97 -29.44 7.77
C SER A 25 21.11 -29.50 6.24
N GLN A 26 21.32 -30.69 5.64
CA GLN A 26 21.43 -30.82 4.19
C GLN A 26 20.10 -30.67 3.41
N VAL A 27 18.96 -30.98 4.05
CA VAL A 27 17.65 -30.95 3.38
C VAL A 27 17.04 -29.53 3.40
N TYR A 28 17.36 -28.69 4.39
CA TYR A 28 16.87 -27.30 4.42
C TYR A 28 17.69 -26.32 3.57
N ASP A 29 18.92 -26.69 3.19
CA ASP A 29 19.75 -25.90 2.26
C ASP A 29 19.45 -26.21 0.77
N THR A 30 18.66 -27.26 0.48
CA THR A 30 18.38 -27.69 -0.90
C THR A 30 16.99 -27.25 -1.41
N ILE A 31 16.20 -26.52 -0.62
CA ILE A 31 14.96 -25.86 -1.08
C ILE A 31 14.97 -24.39 -0.64
N GLN A 32 16.01 -23.65 -1.01
CA GLN A 32 15.86 -22.23 -1.27
C GLN A 32 15.80 -22.08 -2.80
N PRO A 33 14.74 -21.49 -3.38
CA PRO A 33 14.85 -21.06 -4.76
C PRO A 33 16.09 -20.16 -4.81
N LEU A 34 17.01 -20.45 -5.73
CA LEU A 34 18.13 -19.61 -6.08
C LEU A 34 17.58 -18.22 -6.45
N LYS A 35 17.30 -17.38 -5.44
CA LYS A 35 17.04 -15.97 -5.60
C LYS A 35 18.40 -15.40 -5.97
N SER A 36 18.71 -15.44 -7.26
CA SER A 36 19.83 -14.73 -7.85
C SER A 36 19.82 -13.31 -7.29
N LYS A 37 20.84 -12.98 -6.50
CA LYS A 37 20.97 -11.65 -5.90
C LYS A 37 21.15 -10.67 -7.06
N LEU A 38 20.10 -9.91 -7.35
CA LEU A 38 20.16 -8.87 -8.38
C LEU A 38 21.01 -7.72 -7.85
N LYS A 39 22.15 -7.47 -8.48
CA LYS A 39 22.96 -6.29 -8.18
C LYS A 39 22.32 -5.11 -8.91
N VAL A 40 21.83 -4.14 -8.15
CA VAL A 40 21.07 -3.01 -8.68
C VAL A 40 21.83 -1.72 -8.41
N THR A 41 21.88 -0.84 -9.41
CA THR A 41 22.36 0.54 -9.26
C THR A 41 21.20 1.40 -8.75
N ILE A 42 21.43 2.14 -7.66
CA ILE A 42 20.42 3.01 -7.05
C ILE A 42 20.65 4.44 -7.53
N GLU A 43 19.62 5.04 -8.13
CA GLU A 43 19.59 6.45 -8.50
C GLU A 43 18.50 7.17 -7.73
N SER A 44 18.82 8.32 -7.12
CA SER A 44 17.83 9.15 -6.45
C SER A 44 17.55 10.41 -7.27
N VAL A 45 16.28 10.63 -7.60
CA VAL A 45 15.83 11.85 -8.26
C VAL A 45 15.78 12.96 -7.22
N LYS A 46 16.59 13.99 -7.43
CA LYS A 46 16.57 15.19 -6.58
C LYS A 46 15.23 15.91 -6.74
N ASP A 47 14.74 16.44 -5.63
CA ASP A 47 13.56 17.30 -5.65
C ASP A 47 13.85 18.54 -6.50
N GLN A 48 12.91 18.90 -7.38
CA GLN A 48 13.05 20.04 -8.29
C GLN A 48 12.05 21.10 -7.84
N PRO A 49 12.49 22.29 -7.38
CA PRO A 49 11.58 23.29 -6.81
C PRO A 49 10.54 23.81 -7.81
N ASP A 50 10.87 23.79 -9.11
CA ASP A 50 9.98 24.23 -10.19
C ASP A 50 8.95 23.16 -10.60
N LYS A 51 9.03 21.95 -10.01
CA LYS A 51 8.11 20.85 -10.31
C LYS A 51 7.42 20.40 -9.03
N MET A 52 6.15 20.06 -9.17
CA MET A 52 5.42 19.47 -8.06
C MET A 52 5.89 18.02 -7.85
N SER A 53 6.29 17.68 -6.61
CA SER A 53 6.55 16.29 -6.23
C SER A 53 5.33 15.40 -6.51
N PRO A 54 5.52 14.12 -6.81
CA PRO A 54 4.41 13.22 -7.14
C PRO A 54 3.34 13.19 -6.05
N LEU A 55 2.08 13.12 -6.47
CA LEU A 55 0.91 12.95 -5.61
C LEU A 55 0.53 11.48 -5.56
N VAL A 56 0.30 10.95 -4.35
CA VAL A 56 -0.11 9.56 -4.14
C VAL A 56 -1.48 9.54 -3.49
N GLY A 57 -2.45 8.93 -4.19
CA GLY A 57 -3.79 8.68 -3.68
C GLY A 57 -4.01 7.18 -3.49
N TYR A 58 -4.35 6.74 -2.28
CA TYR A 58 -4.71 5.34 -2.00
C TYR A 58 -6.19 5.21 -1.69
N SER A 59 -6.87 4.22 -2.27
CA SER A 59 -8.28 3.92 -2.03
C SER A 59 -8.43 2.54 -1.40
N PRO A 60 -9.11 2.40 -0.24
CA PRO A 60 -9.32 1.09 0.38
C PRO A 60 -10.35 0.22 -0.36
N SER A 61 -11.06 0.78 -1.35
CA SER A 61 -12.18 0.12 -2.04
C SER A 61 -11.79 -0.87 -3.15
N GLY A 62 -10.49 -1.14 -3.34
CA GLY A 62 -10.01 -2.01 -4.43
C GLY A 62 -10.24 -1.43 -5.84
N PHE A 63 -10.63 -0.16 -5.93
CA PHE A 63 -10.87 0.54 -7.18
C PHE A 63 -9.59 0.64 -8.03
N ASP A 64 -9.64 0.15 -9.27
CA ASP A 64 -8.56 0.28 -10.25
C ASP A 64 -8.93 1.29 -11.35
N PRO A 65 -8.27 2.47 -11.40
CA PRO A 65 -8.55 3.49 -12.41
C PRO A 65 -8.21 3.07 -13.85
N HIS A 66 -7.44 2.00 -14.06
CA HIS A 66 -7.05 1.52 -15.39
C HIS A 66 -7.87 0.33 -15.86
N ASN A 67 -8.76 -0.20 -15.01
CA ASN A 67 -9.59 -1.34 -15.37
C ASN A 67 -10.73 -0.92 -16.31
N ARG A 68 -10.47 -1.05 -17.62
CA ARG A 68 -11.43 -0.71 -18.69
C ARG A 68 -12.73 -1.52 -18.64
N SER A 69 -12.72 -2.69 -18.01
CA SER A 69 -13.93 -3.51 -17.82
C SER A 69 -14.88 -2.89 -16.80
N GLN A 70 -14.36 -2.14 -15.83
CA GLN A 70 -15.15 -1.39 -14.86
C GLN A 70 -15.44 0.04 -15.33
N GLN A 71 -14.61 0.59 -16.22
CA GLN A 71 -14.73 1.97 -16.71
C GLN A 71 -14.49 2.07 -18.22
N PRO A 72 -15.54 2.23 -19.04
CA PRO A 72 -15.37 2.44 -20.48
C PRO A 72 -14.62 3.74 -20.83
N ASN A 73 -14.64 4.73 -19.92
CA ASN A 73 -13.97 6.02 -20.09
C ASN A 73 -13.02 6.31 -18.92
N LEU A 74 -11.85 6.90 -19.20
CA LEU A 74 -10.83 7.27 -18.21
C LEU A 74 -11.36 8.20 -17.09
N PRO A 75 -11.15 7.89 -15.80
CA PRO A 75 -11.68 8.69 -14.70
C PRO A 75 -11.08 10.11 -14.69
N SER A 76 -11.88 11.09 -14.28
CA SER A 76 -11.41 12.47 -14.14
C SER A 76 -10.69 12.65 -12.80
N VAL A 77 -9.42 13.06 -12.86
CA VAL A 77 -8.61 13.39 -11.68
C VAL A 77 -8.44 14.90 -11.61
N LYS A 78 -8.77 15.50 -10.46
CA LYS A 78 -8.61 16.93 -10.21
C LYS A 78 -7.91 17.17 -8.87
N VAL A 79 -7.06 18.18 -8.85
CA VAL A 79 -6.34 18.64 -7.66
C VAL A 79 -6.84 20.03 -7.32
N TYR A 80 -7.25 20.22 -6.07
CA TYR A 80 -7.71 21.49 -5.54
C TYR A 80 -6.78 21.95 -4.40
N TRP A 81 -6.47 23.24 -4.39
CA TRP A 81 -5.78 23.90 -3.30
C TRP A 81 -6.76 24.75 -2.51
N ASN A 82 -6.61 24.73 -1.18
CA ASN A 82 -7.36 25.66 -0.35
C ASN A 82 -6.79 27.08 -0.52
N LYS A 83 -7.66 28.05 -0.81
CA LYS A 83 -7.28 29.46 -1.05
C LYS A 83 -6.59 30.10 0.15
N ASP A 84 -7.10 29.84 1.35
CA ASP A 84 -6.61 30.46 2.58
C ASP A 84 -5.44 29.67 3.20
N LYS A 85 -5.36 28.38 2.89
CA LYS A 85 -4.39 27.44 3.46
C LYS A 85 -3.70 26.66 2.34
N PRO A 86 -2.74 27.25 1.61
CA PRO A 86 -2.16 26.66 0.39
C PRO A 86 -1.41 25.33 0.61
N LYS A 87 -1.05 25.01 1.87
CA LYS A 87 -0.50 23.70 2.25
C LYS A 87 -1.55 22.57 2.23
N ARG A 88 -2.85 22.92 2.21
CA ARG A 88 -3.98 21.99 2.18
C ARG A 88 -4.40 21.72 0.75
N LEU A 89 -4.46 20.45 0.41
CA LEU A 89 -4.76 19.90 -0.90
C LEU A 89 -5.93 18.93 -0.78
N GLU A 90 -6.80 18.92 -1.79
CA GLU A 90 -7.84 17.93 -2.00
C GLU A 90 -7.67 17.30 -3.38
N LEU A 91 -7.59 15.98 -3.42
CA LEU A 91 -7.53 15.18 -4.63
C LEU A 91 -8.92 14.58 -4.87
N LEU A 92 -9.52 14.88 -6.01
CA LEU A 92 -10.83 14.39 -6.42
C LEU A 92 -10.66 13.45 -7.59
N LEU A 93 -11.15 12.23 -7.44
CA LEU A 93 -11.17 11.21 -8.46
C LEU A 93 -12.64 10.86 -8.77
N LYS A 94 -13.04 11.14 -10.01
CA LYS A 94 -14.41 10.92 -10.52
C LYS A 94 -14.40 9.81 -11.57
N PRO A 95 -14.73 8.58 -11.17
CA PRO A 95 -15.19 7.52 -12.07
C PRO A 95 -16.25 8.01 -13.06
N ASN A 96 -16.05 7.77 -14.36
CA ASN A 96 -17.11 8.04 -15.32
C ASN A 96 -18.22 7.00 -15.20
N GLY A 97 -19.48 7.46 -15.18
CA GLY A 97 -20.64 6.58 -15.08
C GLY A 97 -20.93 6.05 -13.68
N SER A 98 -20.23 6.54 -12.64
CA SER A 98 -20.55 6.23 -11.24
C SER A 98 -21.20 7.41 -10.55
N ALA A 99 -22.09 7.12 -9.60
CA ALA A 99 -22.64 8.11 -8.65
C ALA A 99 -21.71 8.34 -7.44
N VAL A 100 -20.44 7.97 -7.55
CA VAL A 100 -19.48 7.97 -6.45
C VAL A 100 -18.26 8.79 -6.81
N ASP A 101 -17.91 9.70 -5.90
CA ASP A 101 -16.69 10.50 -5.95
C ASP A 101 -15.71 9.98 -4.90
N PHE A 102 -14.44 9.84 -5.27
CA PHE A 102 -13.37 9.56 -4.32
C PHE A 102 -12.66 10.86 -3.97
N VAL A 103 -12.68 11.23 -2.69
CA VAL A 103 -12.08 12.48 -2.20
C VAL A 103 -10.98 12.18 -1.21
N GLY A 104 -9.75 12.56 -1.56
CA GLY A 104 -8.58 12.42 -0.71
C GLY A 104 -8.12 13.78 -0.22
N THR A 105 -7.83 13.91 1.07
CA THR A 105 -7.33 15.17 1.65
C THR A 105 -6.01 14.93 2.36
N ASN A 106 -5.10 15.90 2.31
CA ASN A 106 -3.82 15.85 3.05
C ASN A 106 -3.88 16.51 4.43
N TYR A 107 -5.08 16.91 4.90
CA TYR A 107 -5.25 17.72 6.11
C TYR A 107 -6.37 17.20 7.03
N SER A 108 -6.88 15.99 6.77
CA SER A 108 -7.76 15.25 7.68
C SER A 108 -7.31 13.79 7.76
N GLY A 109 -7.69 13.08 8.84
CA GLY A 109 -7.29 11.69 9.06
C GLY A 109 -5.79 11.50 9.34
N GLU A 110 -5.22 10.39 8.85
CA GLU A 110 -3.81 10.00 9.07
C GLU A 110 -2.80 11.01 8.50
N ALA A 111 -3.19 11.82 7.52
CA ALA A 111 -2.33 12.83 6.90
C ALA A 111 -2.03 14.05 7.80
N ILE A 112 -2.70 14.19 8.96
CA ILE A 112 -2.40 15.23 9.97
C ILE A 112 -1.23 14.81 10.87
N VAL A 113 -0.92 13.51 10.96
CA VAL A 113 0.23 13.04 11.73
C VAL A 113 1.46 13.74 11.16
N GLY A 114 2.22 14.44 12.02
CA GLY A 114 3.32 15.31 11.62
C GLY A 114 4.28 14.64 10.64
N GLN A 115 5.10 15.42 9.93
CA GLN A 115 6.07 14.98 8.92
C GLN A 115 7.20 14.07 9.48
N MET A 116 6.86 13.04 10.24
CA MET A 116 7.74 12.08 10.88
C MET A 116 8.17 10.99 9.89
N CYS A 117 7.44 10.84 8.78
CA CYS A 117 7.71 9.84 7.75
C CYS A 117 8.02 10.50 6.40
N THR A 118 9.15 10.08 5.82
CA THR A 118 9.54 10.40 4.43
C THR A 118 9.10 9.24 3.54
N TYR A 119 8.33 9.55 2.51
CA TYR A 119 7.87 8.57 1.52
C TYR A 119 8.69 8.71 0.24
N ALA A 120 8.87 7.62 -0.49
CA ALA A 120 9.49 7.63 -1.80
C ALA A 120 8.90 6.52 -2.69
N LEU A 121 8.80 6.80 -3.99
CA LEU A 121 8.42 5.83 -5.01
C LEU A 121 9.68 5.20 -5.61
N GLY A 122 9.80 3.88 -5.51
CA GLY A 122 10.87 3.12 -6.15
C GLY A 122 10.39 2.52 -7.48
N ILE A 123 11.08 2.83 -8.57
CA ILE A 123 10.84 2.25 -9.90
C ILE A 123 12.05 1.37 -10.22
N LEU A 124 11.85 0.05 -10.23
CA LEU A 124 12.89 -0.91 -10.58
C LEU A 124 12.72 -1.32 -12.04
N ASP A 125 13.70 -0.95 -12.86
CA ASP A 125 13.88 -1.52 -14.18
C ASP A 125 14.69 -2.81 -14.07
N LYS A 126 14.06 -3.93 -14.44
CA LYS A 126 14.66 -5.26 -14.33
C LYS A 126 15.69 -5.52 -15.43
N ASP A 127 15.58 -4.87 -16.58
CA ASP A 127 16.45 -5.10 -17.74
C ASP A 127 17.77 -4.36 -17.56
N THR A 128 17.70 -3.12 -17.08
CA THR A 128 18.90 -2.28 -16.81
C THR A 128 19.45 -2.46 -15.40
N HIS A 129 18.74 -3.19 -14.54
CA HIS A 129 19.04 -3.33 -13.10
C HIS A 129 19.21 -1.98 -12.40
N GLN A 130 18.37 -1.00 -12.75
CA GLN A 130 18.35 0.32 -12.11
C GLN A 130 17.13 0.48 -11.22
N LEU A 131 17.36 0.91 -9.98
CA LEU A 131 16.32 1.33 -9.04
C LEU A 131 16.33 2.84 -8.94
N LYS A 132 15.30 3.47 -9.48
CA LYS A 132 15.09 4.91 -9.40
C LYS A 132 14.19 5.25 -8.22
N ILE A 133 14.70 6.05 -7.29
CA ILE A 133 13.99 6.51 -6.09
C ILE A 133 13.52 7.94 -6.32
N VAL A 134 12.21 8.18 -6.20
CA VAL A 134 11.59 9.50 -6.34
C VAL A 134 10.98 9.91 -4.99
N PRO A 135 11.46 10.97 -4.32
CA PRO A 135 10.89 11.39 -3.05
C PRO A 135 9.43 11.87 -3.23
N ILE A 136 8.58 11.51 -2.27
CA ILE A 136 7.20 11.98 -2.17
C ILE A 136 7.12 12.87 -0.93
N ALA A 137 6.75 14.13 -1.13
CA ALA A 137 6.54 15.04 0.00
C ALA A 137 5.34 14.54 0.83
N SER A 138 5.47 14.52 2.17
CA SER A 138 4.45 13.93 3.05
C SER A 138 3.07 14.59 2.89
N ASN A 139 3.03 15.89 2.58
CA ASN A 139 1.80 16.61 2.29
C ASN A 139 1.19 16.31 0.90
N LYS A 140 1.73 15.34 0.16
CA LYS A 140 1.27 14.90 -1.17
C LYS A 140 0.71 13.48 -1.16
N VAL A 141 0.61 12.85 0.01
CA VAL A 141 -0.08 11.58 0.21
C VAL A 141 -1.50 11.85 0.71
N ALA A 142 -2.49 11.25 0.06
CA ALA A 142 -3.90 11.39 0.40
C ALA A 142 -4.60 10.03 0.43
N ILE A 143 -5.39 9.79 1.47
CA ILE A 143 -6.25 8.61 1.56
C ILE A 143 -7.62 9.02 1.01
N PHE A 144 -8.11 8.26 0.03
CA PHE A 144 -9.42 8.50 -0.57
C PHE A 144 -10.54 8.00 0.33
N THR A 145 -11.47 8.89 0.60
CA THR A 145 -12.76 8.58 1.19
C THR A 145 -13.82 8.57 0.10
N VAL A 146 -14.69 7.56 0.14
CA VAL A 146 -15.82 7.41 -0.77
C VAL A 146 -16.91 8.42 -0.38
N ARG A 147 -17.33 9.26 -1.32
CA ARG A 147 -18.48 10.15 -1.18
C ARG A 147 -19.53 9.78 -2.22
N LEU A 148 -20.77 9.56 -1.76
CA LEU A 148 -21.90 9.39 -2.66
C LEU A 148 -22.28 10.75 -3.23
N THR A 149 -22.24 10.87 -4.55
CA THR A 149 -22.80 12.00 -5.29
C THR A 149 -24.30 11.75 -5.38
N ILE A 150 -24.99 12.05 -4.28
CA ILE A 150 -26.45 12.03 -4.27
C ILE A 150 -26.90 13.20 -5.14
N ALA A 151 -27.31 12.92 -6.37
CA ALA A 151 -28.06 13.88 -7.17
C ALA A 151 -29.24 14.35 -6.31
N THR A 152 -29.34 15.65 -6.10
CA THR A 152 -30.36 16.30 -5.28
C THR A 152 -31.74 16.07 -5.91
N TYR A 153 -32.31 14.87 -5.71
CA TYR A 153 -33.62 14.47 -6.22
C TYR A 153 -34.38 13.60 -5.21
N VAL A 154 -34.09 13.70 -3.91
CA VAL A 154 -34.96 13.14 -2.85
C VAL A 154 -34.89 14.01 -1.59
N PHE A 155 -35.23 15.29 -1.69
CA PHE A 155 -35.48 16.13 -0.49
C PHE A 155 -36.88 16.75 -0.48
N LEU A 156 -37.77 16.36 -1.40
CA LEU A 156 -39.13 16.90 -1.52
C LEU A 156 -40.25 15.89 -1.25
N SER A 157 -39.97 14.73 -0.66
CA SER A 157 -41.03 13.78 -0.29
C SER A 157 -40.70 12.98 0.96
N ILE A 158 -40.42 13.68 2.07
CA ILE A 158 -40.80 13.17 3.39
C ILE A 158 -41.46 14.32 4.14
N ASN A 159 -42.67 14.67 3.70
CA ASN A 159 -43.58 15.47 4.52
C ASN A 159 -43.97 14.61 5.73
N PHE A 160 -43.35 14.85 6.89
CA PHE A 160 -43.86 14.34 8.16
C PHE A 160 -45.24 14.95 8.40
N ARG A 161 -46.29 14.21 8.04
CA ARG A 161 -47.64 14.46 8.54
C ARG A 161 -47.59 14.33 10.06
N LYS A 162 -47.64 15.46 10.77
CA LYS A 162 -47.96 15.48 12.19
C LYS A 162 -49.33 14.84 12.36
N TYR A 163 -49.39 13.74 13.09
CA TYR A 163 -50.64 13.22 13.63
C TYR A 163 -51.15 14.18 14.72
N PRO A 164 -52.43 14.59 14.70
CA PRO A 164 -53.02 15.31 15.82
C PRO A 164 -53.18 14.33 16.99
N GLN A 165 -52.64 14.69 18.15
CA GLN A 165 -53.00 14.07 19.43
C GLN A 165 -54.42 14.54 19.78
N LYS A 166 -55.28 13.59 20.16
CA LYS A 166 -56.61 13.85 20.72
C LYS A 166 -56.52 14.17 22.21
#